data_AF-A0A1X1RLK7-F1
#
_entry.id   AF-A0A1X1RLK7-F1
#
_cell.length_a   1.000
_cell.length_b   1.000
_cell.length_c   1.000
_cell.angle_alpha   90.00
_cell.angle_beta   90.00
_cell.angle_gamma   90.00
#
_symmetry.space_group_name_H-M   'P 1'
#
loop_
_entity.id
_entity.type
_entity.pdbx_description
1 polymer ?
#
loop_
_entity_poly.entity_id
_entity_poly.type
_entity_poly.pdbx_seq_one_letter_code
_entity_poly.pdbx_strand_id
1 'polypeptide(L)'
;MTVVCALGPAGIDAPGGAAAPDPVAVAAALEAGDDPVTLLADRVVDTAQAWRLALGPPLAGAGDAVLVHPSGWPPRRTRLVAGIAADLLGRPVSTHSRAALLSRPGHWLLEVDAEAVLISRGTPGGGSRMVARVTRDRDPGAVADAVAAALCPPGPVLLDAPPPVPGAAALAALIMTRLRRGGHTVTTPSPAALLAAAAPPTAPPANPPAEPADPARHRSRRRLLLLAAALLVAAAAPVIAATVPRPPPPGAGTTLIEGAVAIQVPADWTVRRITAGPGSPRLEVASPTNPAEMLHVTQARSGADRAAAADTLRRAIAAQPAGVFVDFTPDARRADRPAITYRERRPGRDIDWVVLIEGRLRIGIGCQSAPGQRRGIDAVCDAAVASARGTGTAAPTSEYPTSEYPMSEYPSTHNQSPTHNP
;
A
#
# COMPACT_ATOMS: atom_id res chain seq x y z
N MET A 1 0.41 5.37 -33.32
CA MET A 1 0.96 6.28 -32.28
C MET A 1 1.25 5.47 -31.03
N THR A 2 2.36 5.75 -30.33
CA THR A 2 2.65 5.13 -29.03
C THR A 2 1.93 5.92 -27.94
N VAL A 3 1.17 5.24 -27.08
CA VAL A 3 0.49 5.84 -25.92
C VAL A 3 1.27 5.54 -24.66
N VAL A 4 1.49 6.55 -23.82
CA VAL A 4 2.05 6.36 -22.47
C VAL A 4 0.90 6.41 -21.47
N CYS A 5 0.69 5.32 -20.73
CA CYS A 5 -0.33 5.25 -19.68
C CYS A 5 0.35 5.22 -18.30
N ALA A 6 0.24 6.31 -17.55
CA ALA A 6 0.61 6.36 -16.14
C ALA A 6 -0.53 5.81 -15.27
N LEU A 7 -0.29 4.63 -14.71
CA LEU A 7 -1.20 3.89 -13.85
C LEU A 7 -0.94 4.24 -12.39
N GLY A 8 -2.02 4.40 -11.63
CA GLY A 8 -1.99 4.58 -10.18
C GLY A 8 -1.29 5.87 -9.71
N PRO A 9 -1.21 6.05 -8.37
CA PRO A 9 -1.84 5.19 -7.37
C PRO A 9 -3.34 5.46 -7.20
N ALA A 10 -3.87 6.56 -7.75
CA ALA A 10 -5.27 6.97 -7.61
C ALA A 10 -6.02 7.22 -8.93
N GLY A 11 -5.39 6.99 -10.08
CA GLY A 11 -6.03 7.17 -11.38
C GLY A 11 -5.23 6.54 -12.52
N ILE A 12 -5.70 6.75 -13.75
CA ILE A 12 -4.93 6.46 -14.98
C ILE A 12 -4.85 7.77 -15.76
N ASP A 13 -3.63 8.17 -16.11
CA ASP A 13 -3.36 9.31 -16.99
C ASP A 13 -2.74 8.79 -18.29
N ALA A 14 -3.37 9.07 -19.42
CA ALA A 14 -2.96 8.58 -20.74
C ALA A 14 -3.07 9.68 -21.79
N PRO A 15 -2.21 10.70 -21.72
CA PRO A 15 -2.25 11.80 -22.67
C PRO A 15 -1.86 11.29 -24.06
N GLY A 16 -2.73 11.55 -25.03
CA GLY A 16 -2.61 11.00 -26.39
C GLY A 16 -3.31 9.66 -26.62
N GLY A 17 -3.99 9.11 -25.59
CA GLY A 17 -4.95 8.02 -25.78
C GLY A 17 -6.18 8.46 -26.57
N ALA A 18 -6.87 7.52 -27.20
CA ALA A 18 -8.04 7.81 -28.03
C ALA A 18 -9.25 8.31 -27.22
N ALA A 19 -9.39 7.87 -25.98
CA ALA A 19 -10.45 8.29 -25.08
C ALA A 19 -10.01 8.23 -23.61
N ALA A 20 -10.66 9.05 -22.77
CA ALA A 20 -10.47 9.01 -21.33
C ALA A 20 -10.99 7.68 -20.73
N PRO A 21 -10.31 7.10 -19.74
CA PRO A 21 -10.76 5.89 -19.08
C PRO A 21 -11.99 6.15 -18.21
N ASP A 22 -12.87 5.15 -18.06
CA ASP A 22 -14.03 5.23 -17.16
C ASP A 22 -13.54 5.32 -15.70
N PRO A 23 -13.84 6.42 -14.97
CA PRO A 23 -13.37 6.60 -13.59
C PRO A 23 -13.87 5.51 -12.64
N VAL A 24 -15.05 4.92 -12.89
CA VAL A 24 -15.60 3.84 -12.04
C VAL A 24 -14.80 2.55 -12.25
N ALA A 25 -14.45 2.22 -13.49
CA ALA A 25 -13.59 1.08 -13.81
C ALA A 25 -12.16 1.26 -13.29
N VAL A 26 -11.61 2.48 -13.39
CA VAL A 26 -10.29 2.82 -12.86
C VAL A 26 -10.25 2.64 -11.34
N ALA A 27 -11.23 3.19 -10.63
CA ALA A 27 -11.33 3.05 -9.17
C ALA A 27 -11.44 1.57 -8.79
N ALA A 28 -12.35 0.82 -9.41
CA ALA A 28 -12.52 -0.61 -9.17
C ALA A 28 -11.22 -1.41 -9.38
N ALA A 29 -10.50 -1.15 -10.48
CA ALA A 29 -9.27 -1.85 -10.82
C ALA A 29 -8.10 -1.54 -9.87
N LEU A 30 -7.99 -0.28 -9.43
CA LEU A 30 -6.97 0.15 -8.47
C LEU A 30 -7.27 -0.34 -7.04
N GLU A 31 -8.53 -0.25 -6.60
CA GLU A 31 -8.98 -0.74 -5.28
C GLU A 31 -8.86 -2.25 -5.13
N ALA A 32 -9.03 -3.00 -6.24
CA ALA A 32 -8.84 -4.44 -6.25
C ALA A 32 -7.47 -4.87 -5.71
N GLY A 33 -6.46 -4.02 -5.91
CA GLY A 33 -5.09 -4.35 -5.57
C GLY A 33 -4.63 -5.65 -6.23
N ASP A 34 -4.37 -6.67 -5.41
CA ASP A 34 -3.97 -8.02 -5.87
C ASP A 34 -5.10 -9.05 -5.77
N ASP A 35 -6.27 -8.66 -5.27
CA ASP A 35 -7.43 -9.52 -5.21
C ASP A 35 -7.89 -9.93 -6.62
N PRO A 36 -8.36 -11.17 -6.80
CA PRO A 36 -8.82 -11.65 -8.10
C PRO A 36 -10.14 -11.03 -8.55
N VAL A 37 -10.90 -10.42 -7.63
CA VAL A 37 -12.20 -9.77 -7.89
C VAL A 37 -12.25 -8.39 -7.25
N THR A 38 -13.12 -7.54 -7.78
CA THR A 38 -13.39 -6.19 -7.28
C THR A 38 -14.86 -5.82 -7.46
N LEU A 39 -15.26 -4.68 -6.93
CA LEU A 39 -16.59 -4.11 -7.17
C LEU A 39 -16.54 -3.08 -8.28
N LEU A 40 -17.39 -3.27 -9.27
CA LEU A 40 -17.66 -2.31 -10.33
C LEU A 40 -19.14 -1.93 -10.31
N ALA A 41 -19.44 -0.70 -9.88
CA ALA A 41 -20.81 -0.22 -9.68
C ALA A 41 -21.67 -1.23 -8.89
N ASP A 42 -21.17 -1.59 -7.70
CA ASP A 42 -21.79 -2.54 -6.76
C ASP A 42 -21.93 -4.00 -7.26
N ARG A 43 -21.34 -4.34 -8.41
CA ARG A 43 -21.28 -5.72 -8.90
C ARG A 43 -19.88 -6.31 -8.72
N VAL A 44 -19.83 -7.54 -8.20
CA VAL A 44 -18.58 -8.30 -8.14
C VAL A 44 -18.17 -8.70 -9.55
N VAL A 45 -16.99 -8.27 -9.97
CA VAL A 45 -16.39 -8.60 -11.26
C VAL A 45 -14.96 -9.10 -11.06
N ASP A 46 -14.43 -9.81 -12.05
CA ASP A 46 -13.01 -10.17 -12.04
C ASP A 46 -12.16 -8.91 -12.16
N THR A 47 -11.07 -8.84 -11.39
CA THR A 47 -10.12 -7.72 -11.43
C THR A 47 -9.55 -7.54 -12.84
N ALA A 48 -9.36 -8.64 -13.58
CA ALA A 48 -8.95 -8.59 -14.98
C ALA A 48 -9.99 -7.89 -15.87
N GLN A 49 -11.28 -8.06 -15.62
CA GLN A 49 -12.34 -7.37 -16.34
C GLN A 49 -12.35 -5.87 -16.03
N ALA A 50 -12.18 -5.48 -14.76
CA ALA A 50 -12.06 -4.08 -14.38
C ALA A 50 -10.86 -3.40 -15.07
N TRP A 51 -9.70 -4.06 -15.11
CA TRP A 51 -8.52 -3.58 -15.84
C TRP A 51 -8.76 -3.44 -17.35
N ARG A 52 -9.48 -4.39 -17.98
CA ARG A 52 -9.83 -4.29 -19.42
C ARG A 52 -10.69 -3.05 -19.69
N LEU A 53 -11.69 -2.79 -18.84
CA LEU A 53 -12.56 -1.61 -18.98
C LEU A 53 -11.78 -0.31 -18.73
N ALA A 54 -10.86 -0.29 -17.77
CA ALA A 54 -10.04 0.87 -17.47
C ALA A 54 -9.01 1.18 -18.58
N LEU A 55 -8.43 0.14 -19.22
CA LEU A 55 -7.38 0.31 -20.23
C LEU A 55 -7.89 0.35 -21.67
N GLY A 56 -9.07 -0.19 -21.96
CA GLY A 56 -9.63 -0.22 -23.32
C GLY A 56 -9.70 1.15 -23.99
N PRO A 57 -10.36 2.16 -23.37
CA PRO A 57 -10.49 3.50 -23.96
C PRO A 57 -9.16 4.19 -24.29
N PRO A 58 -8.17 4.28 -23.37
CA PRO A 58 -6.91 4.97 -23.69
C PRO A 58 -6.05 4.21 -24.71
N LEU A 59 -6.20 2.89 -24.82
CA LEU A 59 -5.42 2.05 -25.74
C LEU A 59 -6.10 1.85 -27.11
N ALA A 60 -7.35 2.28 -27.28
CA ALA A 60 -8.07 2.11 -28.54
C ALA A 60 -7.32 2.80 -29.68
N GLY A 61 -7.01 2.06 -30.75
CA GLY A 61 -6.27 2.59 -31.92
C GLY A 61 -4.80 2.93 -31.66
N ALA A 62 -4.25 2.63 -30.47
CA ALA A 62 -2.84 2.77 -30.20
C ALA A 62 -2.03 1.76 -31.03
N GLY A 63 -0.91 2.21 -31.60
CA GLY A 63 0.00 1.33 -32.34
C GLY A 63 1.00 0.62 -31.43
N ASP A 64 1.27 1.20 -30.27
CA ASP A 64 2.16 0.70 -29.21
C ASP A 64 1.77 1.36 -27.88
N ALA A 65 2.18 0.78 -26.75
CA ALA A 65 1.91 1.32 -25.43
C ALA A 65 3.06 1.11 -24.43
N VAL A 66 3.27 2.14 -23.61
CA VAL A 66 4.18 2.10 -22.45
C VAL A 66 3.35 2.30 -21.18
N LEU A 67 3.37 1.32 -20.28
CA LEU A 67 2.70 1.40 -18.99
C LEU A 67 3.69 1.86 -17.92
N VAL A 68 3.39 2.97 -17.26
CA VAL A 68 4.12 3.45 -16.09
C VAL A 68 3.33 3.10 -14.84
N HIS A 69 3.92 2.44 -13.84
CA HIS A 69 3.21 2.01 -12.64
C HIS A 69 3.93 2.44 -11.35
N PRO A 70 3.23 2.49 -10.20
CA PRO A 70 3.86 2.80 -8.92
C PRO A 70 4.96 1.79 -8.58
N SER A 71 6.04 2.25 -7.97
CA SER A 71 7.22 1.42 -7.74
C SER A 71 6.99 0.33 -6.70
N GLY A 72 5.95 0.46 -5.88
CA GLY A 72 5.55 -0.53 -4.87
C GLY A 72 4.68 -1.67 -5.39
N TRP A 73 4.25 -1.64 -6.66
CA TRP A 73 3.40 -2.70 -7.20
C TRP A 73 4.12 -4.05 -7.23
N PRO A 74 3.48 -5.14 -6.77
CA PRO A 74 4.09 -6.46 -6.82
C PRO A 74 4.16 -6.97 -8.27
N PRO A 75 5.16 -7.81 -8.61
CA PRO A 75 5.35 -8.31 -9.99
C PRO A 75 4.15 -9.06 -10.57
N ARG A 76 3.29 -9.63 -9.72
CA ARG A 76 2.05 -10.28 -10.18
C ARG A 76 1.07 -9.27 -10.77
N ARG A 77 0.90 -8.12 -10.13
CA ARG A 77 0.02 -7.04 -10.60
C ARG A 77 0.54 -6.46 -11.90
N THR A 78 1.83 -6.11 -11.97
CA THR A 78 2.44 -5.58 -13.20
C THR A 78 2.27 -6.54 -14.36
N ARG A 79 2.50 -7.85 -14.17
CA ARG A 79 2.29 -8.86 -15.22
C ARG A 79 0.84 -9.00 -15.65
N LEU A 80 -0.11 -8.98 -14.71
CA LEU A 80 -1.54 -9.03 -15.03
C LEU A 80 -1.92 -7.85 -15.92
N VAL A 81 -1.57 -6.64 -15.52
CA VAL A 81 -1.94 -5.42 -16.23
C VAL A 81 -1.22 -5.33 -17.58
N ALA A 82 0.05 -5.73 -17.65
CA ALA A 82 0.80 -5.82 -18.90
C ALA A 82 0.20 -6.83 -19.87
N GLY A 83 -0.22 -8.01 -19.38
CA GLY A 83 -0.89 -9.02 -20.18
C GLY A 83 -2.22 -8.53 -20.75
N ILE A 84 -3.03 -7.86 -19.92
CA ILE A 84 -4.30 -7.28 -20.36
C ILE A 84 -4.10 -6.20 -21.42
N ALA A 85 -3.14 -5.29 -21.22
CA ALA A 85 -2.82 -4.29 -22.21
C ALA A 85 -2.30 -4.92 -23.51
N ALA A 86 -1.48 -5.96 -23.41
CA ALA A 86 -0.98 -6.68 -24.58
C ALA A 86 -2.09 -7.38 -25.36
N ASP A 87 -3.05 -7.99 -24.67
CA ASP A 87 -4.24 -8.60 -25.28
C ASP A 87 -5.10 -7.54 -26.00
N LEU A 88 -5.28 -6.36 -25.39
CA LEU A 88 -6.04 -5.25 -25.98
C LEU A 88 -5.37 -4.68 -27.23
N LEU A 89 -4.04 -4.59 -27.26
CA LEU A 89 -3.28 -4.12 -28.43
C LEU A 89 -2.99 -5.22 -29.46
N GLY A 90 -3.14 -6.49 -29.10
CA GLY A 90 -2.69 -7.63 -29.89
C GLY A 90 -1.16 -7.77 -29.99
N ARG A 91 -0.40 -7.17 -29.07
CA ARG A 91 1.07 -7.21 -29.06
C ARG A 91 1.68 -6.89 -27.69
N PRO A 92 2.93 -7.27 -27.40
CA PRO A 92 3.57 -6.95 -26.12
C PRO A 92 3.67 -5.43 -25.87
N VAL A 93 3.51 -5.02 -24.61
CA VAL A 93 3.68 -3.64 -24.15
C VAL A 93 4.90 -3.50 -23.25
N SER A 94 5.51 -2.32 -23.22
CA SER A 94 6.62 -2.02 -22.31
C SER A 94 6.09 -1.55 -20.95
N THR A 95 6.76 -1.93 -19.86
CA THR A 95 6.38 -1.48 -18.51
C THR A 95 7.55 -0.89 -17.75
N HIS A 96 7.33 0.23 -17.08
CA HIS A 96 8.33 0.88 -16.23
C HIS A 96 7.72 1.27 -14.89
N SER A 97 8.48 1.10 -13.81
CA SER A 97 8.12 1.74 -12.54
C SER A 97 8.44 3.22 -12.59
N ARG A 98 7.72 4.03 -11.79
CA ARG A 98 8.04 5.45 -11.63
C ARG A 98 9.49 5.66 -11.19
N ALA A 99 10.00 4.80 -10.30
CA ALA A 99 11.41 4.85 -9.89
C ALA A 99 12.39 4.52 -11.02
N ALA A 100 12.06 3.60 -11.92
CA ALA A 100 12.91 3.30 -13.08
C ALA A 100 13.07 4.52 -14.01
N LEU A 101 12.04 5.36 -14.10
CA LEU A 101 12.04 6.55 -14.96
C LEU A 101 12.62 7.79 -14.29
N LEU A 102 12.34 7.99 -13.00
CA LEU A 102 12.66 9.23 -12.30
C LEU A 102 14.03 9.20 -11.58
N SER A 103 14.56 8.01 -11.31
CA SER A 103 15.77 7.88 -10.49
C SER A 103 17.00 8.45 -11.17
N ARG A 104 17.78 9.19 -10.39
CA ARG A 104 19.06 9.77 -10.80
C ARG A 104 20.16 9.27 -9.88
N PRO A 105 21.36 8.93 -10.38
CA PRO A 105 22.45 8.45 -9.54
C PRO A 105 22.72 9.37 -8.35
N GLY A 106 22.71 8.82 -7.12
CA GLY A 106 22.96 9.57 -5.89
C GLY A 106 21.80 10.42 -5.37
N HIS A 107 20.69 10.54 -6.11
CA HIS A 107 19.48 11.25 -5.65
C HIS A 107 18.61 10.33 -4.77
N TRP A 108 17.92 10.95 -3.82
CA TRP A 108 16.77 10.33 -3.16
C TRP A 108 15.53 10.47 -4.05
N LEU A 109 14.71 9.42 -4.09
CA LEU A 109 13.39 9.44 -4.70
C LEU A 109 12.36 9.07 -3.63
N LEU A 110 11.40 9.95 -3.41
CA LEU A 110 10.26 9.75 -2.53
C LEU A 110 9.02 9.68 -3.40
N GLU A 111 8.34 8.54 -3.38
CA GLU A 111 7.09 8.33 -4.10
C GLU A 111 5.95 8.23 -3.09
N VAL A 112 5.01 9.17 -3.13
CA VAL A 112 3.82 9.20 -2.27
C VAL A 112 2.73 8.36 -2.92
N ASP A 113 2.56 7.14 -2.43
CA ASP A 113 1.49 6.21 -2.78
C ASP A 113 0.28 6.41 -1.83
N ALA A 114 -0.86 5.80 -2.13
CA ALA A 114 -2.08 5.82 -1.31
C ALA A 114 -1.82 5.38 0.15
N GLU A 115 -1.00 4.35 0.36
CA GLU A 115 -0.80 3.74 1.68
C GLU A 115 0.55 4.08 2.34
N ALA A 116 1.54 4.54 1.56
CA ALA A 116 2.90 4.71 2.03
C ALA A 116 3.69 5.75 1.23
N VAL A 117 4.77 6.25 1.83
CA VAL A 117 5.86 6.93 1.12
C VAL A 117 6.97 5.91 0.90
N LEU A 118 7.30 5.66 -0.36
CA LEU A 118 8.41 4.78 -0.75
C LEU A 118 9.68 5.61 -0.85
N ILE A 119 10.75 5.17 -0.19
CA ILE A 119 12.02 5.89 -0.11
C ILE A 119 13.07 5.07 -0.85
N SER A 120 13.53 5.57 -1.99
CA SER A 120 14.54 4.93 -2.81
C SER A 120 15.76 5.83 -3.01
N ARG A 121 16.90 5.21 -3.31
CA ARG A 121 18.15 5.91 -3.67
C ARG A 121 18.64 5.44 -5.04
N GLY A 122 18.94 6.40 -5.91
CA GLY A 122 19.46 6.12 -7.24
C GLY A 122 20.87 5.52 -7.18
N THR A 123 21.11 4.46 -7.94
CA THR A 123 22.37 3.72 -7.97
C THR A 123 23.32 4.23 -9.05
N PRO A 124 24.66 4.14 -8.84
CA PRO A 124 25.64 4.60 -9.84
C PRO A 124 25.53 3.91 -11.21
N GLY A 125 25.13 2.64 -11.23
CA GLY A 125 24.96 1.86 -12.47
C GLY A 125 23.62 2.07 -13.19
N GLY A 126 22.86 3.10 -12.82
CA GLY A 126 21.47 3.27 -13.24
C GLY A 126 20.50 2.48 -12.37
N GLY A 127 19.25 2.93 -12.30
CA GLY A 127 18.19 2.34 -11.47
C GLY A 127 18.14 2.90 -10.04
N SER A 128 17.43 2.17 -9.17
CA SER A 128 17.14 2.59 -7.80
C SER A 128 17.10 1.43 -6.83
N ARG A 129 17.52 1.68 -5.58
CA ARG A 129 17.38 0.74 -4.47
C ARG A 129 16.37 1.29 -3.45
N MET A 130 15.34 0.52 -3.12
CA MET A 130 14.44 0.84 -2.01
C MET A 130 15.23 0.80 -0.70
N VAL A 131 15.16 1.89 0.07
CA VAL A 131 15.83 2.06 1.37
C VAL A 131 14.85 1.89 2.51
N ALA A 132 13.65 2.45 2.39
CA ALA A 132 12.62 2.36 3.41
C ALA A 132 11.22 2.53 2.82
N ARG A 133 10.21 2.10 3.59
CA ARG A 133 8.79 2.36 3.32
C ARG A 133 8.17 2.90 4.60
N VAL A 134 7.57 4.08 4.53
CA VAL A 134 6.88 4.71 5.67
C VAL A 134 5.38 4.69 5.41
N THR A 135 4.61 4.00 6.24
CA THR A 135 3.14 3.94 6.12
C THR A 135 2.49 5.30 6.40
N ARG A 136 1.36 5.55 5.75
CA ARG A 136 0.53 6.76 5.90
C ARG A 136 -0.65 6.54 6.87
N ASP A 137 -0.46 5.66 7.84
CA ASP A 137 -1.43 5.24 8.87
C ASP A 137 -1.42 6.13 10.13
N ARG A 138 -0.53 7.12 10.17
CA ARG A 138 -0.37 8.10 11.26
C ARG A 138 -0.71 9.50 10.79
N ASP A 139 -0.75 10.43 11.73
CA ASP A 139 -0.79 11.87 11.44
C ASP A 139 0.27 12.24 10.37
N PRO A 140 -0.08 13.07 9.36
CA PRO A 140 0.85 13.50 8.31
C PRO A 140 2.15 14.12 8.83
N GLY A 141 2.14 14.76 10.00
CA GLY A 141 3.34 15.28 10.66
C GLY A 141 4.33 14.17 11.02
N ALA A 142 3.88 13.18 11.78
CA ALA A 142 4.67 12.02 12.20
C ALA A 142 5.18 11.19 11.01
N VAL A 143 4.38 11.08 9.93
CA VAL A 143 4.83 10.44 8.68
C VAL A 143 5.98 11.23 8.07
N ALA A 144 5.85 12.55 7.99
CA ALA A 144 6.89 13.40 7.42
C ALA A 144 8.17 13.44 8.27
N ASP A 145 8.08 13.36 9.60
CA ASP A 145 9.22 13.21 10.50
C ASP A 145 9.95 11.88 10.27
N ALA A 146 9.21 10.78 10.16
CA ALA A 146 9.77 9.46 9.87
C ALA A 146 10.43 9.39 8.49
N VAL A 147 9.85 10.04 7.48
CA VAL A 147 10.47 10.17 6.15
C VAL A 147 11.79 10.94 6.26
N ALA A 148 11.80 12.10 6.92
CA ALA A 148 13.02 12.91 7.07
C ALA A 148 14.14 12.17 7.80
N ALA A 149 13.82 11.43 8.87
CA ALA A 149 14.78 10.64 9.63
C ALA A 149 15.43 9.51 8.80
N ALA A 150 14.75 9.01 7.76
CA ALA A 150 15.25 7.94 6.92
C ALA A 150 16.27 8.40 5.86
N LEU A 151 16.41 9.71 5.63
CA LEU A 151 17.27 10.25 4.58
C LEU A 151 18.63 10.66 5.15
N CYS A 152 19.64 9.81 4.95
CA CYS A 152 21.03 10.11 5.31
C CYS A 152 22.02 9.56 4.27
N PRO A 153 22.96 10.36 3.73
CA PRO A 153 23.24 11.77 4.07
C PRO A 153 22.29 12.78 3.38
N PRO A 154 22.35 14.07 3.77
CA PRO A 154 21.74 15.18 3.04
C PRO A 154 22.13 15.21 1.55
N GLY A 155 21.21 15.66 0.70
CA GLY A 155 21.43 15.66 -0.75
C GLY A 155 20.17 15.94 -1.56
N PRO A 156 20.23 15.81 -2.89
CA PRO A 156 19.10 16.09 -3.78
C PRO A 156 18.00 15.03 -3.63
N VAL A 157 16.75 15.50 -3.60
CA VAL A 157 15.54 14.70 -3.41
C VAL A 157 14.54 15.02 -4.52
N LEU A 158 14.00 13.97 -5.13
CA LEU A 158 12.83 14.02 -5.99
C LEU A 158 11.64 13.55 -5.17
N LEU A 159 10.67 14.42 -4.94
CA LEU A 159 9.43 14.13 -4.23
C LEU A 159 8.29 14.05 -5.23
N ASP A 160 7.96 12.82 -5.60
CA ASP A 160 6.85 12.48 -6.48
C ASP A 160 5.57 12.28 -5.64
N ALA A 161 4.70 13.29 -5.67
CA ALA A 161 3.46 13.32 -4.92
C ALA A 161 2.27 13.59 -5.86
N PRO A 162 1.73 12.54 -6.53
CA PRO A 162 0.68 12.70 -7.53
C PRO A 162 -0.59 13.33 -6.91
N PRO A 163 -1.13 14.43 -7.47
CA PRO A 163 -2.28 15.15 -6.92
C PRO A 163 -3.55 14.32 -6.67
N PRO A 164 -3.90 13.32 -7.51
CA PRO A 164 -5.10 12.50 -7.30
C PRO A 164 -5.06 11.67 -6.02
N VAL A 165 -3.89 11.48 -5.39
CA VAL A 165 -3.77 10.73 -4.14
C VAL A 165 -4.30 11.59 -2.98
N PRO A 166 -5.35 11.13 -2.26
CA PRO A 166 -5.93 11.90 -1.16
C PRO A 166 -4.88 12.29 -0.12
N GLY A 167 -4.81 13.57 0.23
CA GLY A 167 -3.87 14.11 1.24
C GLY A 167 -2.40 14.16 0.83
N ALA A 168 -2.03 13.74 -0.38
CA ALA A 168 -0.62 13.71 -0.81
C ALA A 168 0.02 15.10 -0.88
N ALA A 169 -0.72 16.12 -1.33
CA ALA A 169 -0.21 17.50 -1.42
C ALA A 169 0.16 18.07 -0.04
N ALA A 170 -0.70 17.87 0.96
CA ALA A 170 -0.46 18.32 2.33
C ALA A 170 0.74 17.58 2.95
N LEU A 171 0.81 16.26 2.78
CA LEU A 171 1.94 15.46 3.25
C LEU A 171 3.25 15.86 2.55
N ALA A 172 3.21 16.11 1.24
CA ALA A 172 4.38 16.55 0.47
C ALA A 172 4.91 17.90 0.96
N ALA A 173 4.05 18.85 1.30
CA ALA A 173 4.46 20.14 1.89
C ALA A 173 5.15 19.96 3.26
N LEU A 174 4.63 19.05 4.09
CA LEU A 174 5.22 18.71 5.39
C LEU A 174 6.58 18.02 5.26
N ILE A 175 6.71 17.07 4.32
CA ILE A 175 7.98 16.40 3.99
C ILE A 175 8.98 17.42 3.47
N MET A 176 8.59 18.23 2.49
CA MET A 176 9.47 19.23 1.87
C MET A 176 10.01 20.22 2.91
N THR A 177 9.15 20.67 3.83
CA THR A 177 9.55 21.56 4.93
C THR A 177 10.61 20.91 5.83
N ARG A 178 10.41 19.65 6.25
CA ARG A 178 11.35 18.93 7.12
C ARG A 178 12.68 18.62 6.44
N LEU A 179 12.63 18.17 5.19
CA LEU A 179 13.82 17.85 4.40
C LEU A 179 14.67 19.09 4.12
N ARG A 180 14.06 20.23 3.79
CA ARG A 180 14.79 21.49 3.60
C ARG A 180 15.49 21.95 4.89
N ARG A 181 14.85 21.79 6.05
CA ARG A 181 15.50 22.05 7.36
C ARG A 181 16.68 21.11 7.62
N GLY A 182 16.60 19.86 7.15
CA GLY A 182 17.68 18.88 7.19
C GLY A 182 18.78 19.06 6.13
N GLY A 183 18.75 20.15 5.35
CA GLY A 183 19.77 20.44 4.33
C GLY A 183 19.59 19.72 2.99
N HIS A 184 18.40 19.15 2.71
CA HIS A 184 18.09 18.54 1.43
C HIS A 184 17.58 19.55 0.40
N THR A 185 17.96 19.35 -0.87
CA THR A 185 17.38 20.08 -2.00
C THR A 185 16.22 19.28 -2.59
N VAL A 186 14.99 19.73 -2.37
CA VAL A 186 13.77 19.00 -2.78
C VAL A 186 13.19 19.58 -4.07
N THR A 187 12.94 18.71 -5.05
CA THR A 187 12.30 19.01 -6.33
C THR A 187 11.12 18.06 -6.56
N THR A 188 10.07 18.53 -7.20
CA THR A 188 8.89 17.70 -7.54
C THR A 188 8.83 17.53 -9.06
N PRO A 189 8.80 16.29 -9.58
CA PRO A 189 8.65 16.07 -11.01
C PRO A 189 7.25 16.50 -11.48
N SER A 190 7.15 17.13 -12.65
CA SER A 190 5.86 17.38 -13.28
C SER A 190 5.30 16.09 -13.91
N PRO A 191 3.99 15.94 -14.04
CA PRO A 191 3.39 14.82 -14.79
C PRO A 191 3.96 14.70 -16.21
N ALA A 192 4.15 15.84 -16.89
CA ALA A 192 4.77 15.89 -18.21
C ALA A 192 6.20 15.36 -18.23
N ALA A 193 7.00 15.62 -17.18
CA ALA A 193 8.37 15.10 -17.10
C ALA A 193 8.40 13.58 -16.93
N LEU A 194 7.45 12.99 -16.21
CA LEU A 194 7.31 11.54 -16.10
C LEU A 194 6.94 10.91 -17.45
N LEU A 195 5.96 11.49 -18.14
CA LEU A 195 5.50 11.00 -19.44
C LEU A 195 6.59 11.13 -20.50
N ALA A 196 7.33 12.24 -20.51
CA ALA A 196 8.48 12.44 -21.39
C ALA A 196 9.60 11.42 -21.12
N ALA A 197 9.85 11.07 -19.86
CA ALA A 197 10.83 10.04 -19.50
C ALA A 197 10.41 8.63 -19.95
N ALA A 198 9.10 8.39 -20.08
CA ALA A 198 8.54 7.12 -20.55
C ALA A 198 8.39 7.04 -22.08
N ALA A 199 8.39 8.17 -22.77
CA ALA A 199 8.24 8.19 -24.22
C ALA A 199 9.45 7.50 -24.88
N PRO A 200 9.22 6.69 -25.94
CA PRO A 200 10.33 6.13 -26.70
C PRO A 200 11.21 7.27 -27.24
N PRO A 201 12.54 7.09 -27.28
CA PRO A 201 13.43 8.12 -27.82
C PRO A 201 13.00 8.44 -29.25
N THR A 202 12.59 9.69 -29.50
CA THR A 202 12.37 10.18 -30.85
C THR A 202 13.71 10.06 -31.57
N ALA A 203 13.74 9.34 -32.70
CA ALA A 203 14.94 9.30 -33.53
C ALA A 203 15.36 10.74 -33.80
N PRO A 204 16.59 11.15 -33.46
CA PRO A 204 17.08 12.47 -33.87
C PRO A 204 17.02 12.54 -35.41
N PRO A 205 16.78 13.71 -36.02
CA PRO A 205 17.03 13.86 -37.45
C PRO A 205 18.45 13.35 -37.73
N ALA A 206 18.59 12.54 -38.78
CA ALA A 206 19.84 11.90 -39.15
C ALA A 206 20.93 12.97 -39.31
N ASN A 207 21.76 13.15 -38.28
CA ASN A 207 23.03 13.84 -38.45
C ASN A 207 23.94 12.92 -39.28
N PRO A 208 24.73 13.47 -40.20
CA PRO A 208 25.62 12.69 -41.05
C PRO A 208 26.64 11.93 -40.20
N PRO A 209 27.24 10.85 -40.74
CA PRO A 209 28.02 9.91 -39.96
C PRO A 209 29.21 10.60 -39.26
N ALA A 210 29.29 10.47 -37.94
CA ALA A 210 30.51 10.77 -37.21
C ALA A 210 31.52 9.65 -37.45
N GLU A 211 32.72 10.02 -37.89
CA GLU A 211 33.86 9.11 -38.08
C GLU A 211 34.24 8.37 -36.78
N PRO A 212 34.75 7.13 -36.89
CA PRO A 212 35.14 6.32 -35.74
C PRO A 212 36.41 6.85 -35.07
N ALA A 213 36.36 7.05 -33.75
CA ALA A 213 37.54 7.31 -32.93
C ALA A 213 38.19 6.00 -32.46
N ASP A 214 39.49 5.89 -32.75
CA ASP A 214 40.43 4.79 -32.57
C ASP A 214 40.66 4.37 -31.09
N PRO A 215 40.81 3.07 -30.75
CA PRO A 215 40.94 2.61 -29.37
C PRO A 215 42.40 2.41 -28.98
N ALA A 216 43.08 3.43 -28.45
CA ALA A 216 44.26 3.23 -27.59
C ALA A 216 44.75 4.57 -27.01
N ARG A 217 44.72 4.69 -25.67
CA ARG A 217 45.87 5.17 -24.87
C ARG A 217 45.58 5.12 -23.37
N HIS A 218 46.57 4.56 -22.66
CA HIS A 218 46.86 4.69 -21.23
C HIS A 218 46.15 3.78 -20.22
N ARG A 219 46.44 2.48 -20.35
CA ARG A 219 46.98 1.73 -19.20
C ARG A 219 48.41 2.20 -18.92
N SER A 220 48.68 2.76 -17.73
CA SER A 220 49.84 2.42 -16.88
C SER A 220 50.15 3.54 -15.88
N ARG A 221 49.65 3.42 -14.65
CA ARG A 221 50.45 3.65 -13.44
C ARG A 221 49.99 2.66 -12.38
N ARG A 222 50.66 1.51 -12.37
CA ARG A 222 50.50 0.47 -11.35
C ARG A 222 51.70 0.58 -10.41
N ARG A 223 51.38 0.53 -9.11
CA ARG A 223 52.19 0.06 -7.98
C ARG A 223 53.15 1.05 -7.33
N LEU A 224 52.82 1.46 -6.11
CA LEU A 224 53.48 1.11 -4.83
C LEU A 224 52.70 1.88 -3.73
N LEU A 225 52.22 1.31 -2.62
CA LEU A 225 52.97 0.72 -1.52
C LEU A 225 52.08 -0.21 -0.67
N LEU A 226 52.77 -1.16 -0.04
CA LEU A 226 52.32 -2.21 0.84
C LEU A 226 52.38 -1.78 2.33
N LEU A 227 51.70 -2.59 3.17
CA LEU A 227 52.01 -2.98 4.57
C LEU A 227 51.61 -2.06 5.74
N ALA A 228 50.74 -2.60 6.61
CA ALA A 228 50.94 -2.88 8.06
C ALA A 228 49.54 -3.05 8.72
N ALA A 229 49.09 -4.25 9.12
CA ALA A 229 49.42 -5.03 10.31
C ALA A 229 48.80 -4.52 11.63
N ALA A 230 47.75 -5.24 12.05
CA ALA A 230 47.43 -5.78 13.38
C ALA A 230 47.06 -4.89 14.59
N LEU A 231 45.94 -5.34 15.22
CA LEU A 231 45.57 -5.36 16.65
C LEU A 231 45.15 -4.05 17.36
N LEU A 232 43.91 -4.04 17.89
CA LEU A 232 43.62 -3.97 19.34
C LEU A 232 42.11 -4.19 19.63
N VAL A 233 41.84 -5.11 20.55
CA VAL A 233 40.59 -5.27 21.30
C VAL A 233 40.73 -4.44 22.59
N ALA A 234 39.77 -3.55 22.88
CA ALA A 234 39.39 -3.16 24.25
C ALA A 234 38.11 -2.30 24.24
N ALA A 235 37.33 -2.46 25.31
CA ALA A 235 35.95 -2.07 25.47
C ALA A 235 35.70 -0.58 25.78
N ALA A 236 34.50 -0.11 25.41
CA ALA A 236 33.72 0.86 26.20
C ALA A 236 32.24 0.72 25.83
N ALA A 237 31.45 0.14 26.74
CA ALA A 237 30.00 0.19 26.70
C ALA A 237 29.52 1.56 27.20
N PRO A 238 28.50 2.17 26.59
CA PRO A 238 27.53 2.95 27.34
C PRO A 238 26.41 2.01 27.79
N VAL A 239 26.26 1.88 29.11
CA VAL A 239 25.03 1.42 29.73
C VAL A 239 23.97 2.49 29.42
N ILE A 240 23.22 2.30 28.34
CA ILE A 240 21.89 2.91 28.27
C ILE A 240 21.04 2.00 29.13
N ALA A 241 20.74 2.47 30.35
CA ALA A 241 19.65 1.93 31.12
C ALA A 241 18.37 2.14 30.30
N ALA A 242 18.05 1.17 29.46
CA ALA A 242 16.71 1.04 28.93
C ALA A 242 15.83 0.84 30.16
N THR A 243 14.97 1.81 30.43
CA THR A 243 13.76 1.57 31.21
C THR A 243 12.96 0.54 30.44
N VAL A 244 13.27 -0.75 30.65
CA VAL A 244 12.48 -1.87 30.17
C VAL A 244 11.08 -1.62 30.69
N PRO A 245 10.09 -1.30 29.83
CA PRO A 245 8.71 -1.24 30.26
C PRO A 245 8.42 -2.62 30.84
N ARG A 246 7.90 -2.64 32.08
CA ARG A 246 7.54 -3.86 32.78
C ARG A 246 6.77 -4.77 31.82
N PRO A 247 7.17 -6.05 31.64
CA PRO A 247 6.41 -6.96 30.81
C PRO A 247 4.94 -6.91 31.26
N PRO A 248 3.99 -6.65 30.35
CA PRO A 248 2.59 -6.81 30.69
C PRO A 248 2.38 -8.24 31.18
N PRO A 249 1.46 -8.47 32.12
CA PRO A 249 1.20 -9.81 32.62
C PRO A 249 0.85 -10.75 31.46
N PRO A 250 1.33 -12.01 31.49
CA PRO A 250 1.04 -12.98 30.43
C PRO A 250 -0.47 -13.07 30.20
N GLY A 251 -0.89 -12.92 28.94
CA GLY A 251 -2.30 -12.92 28.54
C GLY A 251 -2.98 -11.55 28.44
N ALA A 252 -2.30 -10.43 28.71
CA ALA A 252 -2.83 -9.11 28.39
C ALA A 252 -2.86 -8.88 26.87
N GLY A 253 -4.06 -8.69 26.31
CA GLY A 253 -4.22 -8.32 24.91
C GLY A 253 -3.85 -6.86 24.65
N THR A 254 -3.12 -6.60 23.56
CA THR A 254 -2.90 -5.25 23.03
C THR A 254 -3.71 -5.05 21.76
N THR A 255 -4.17 -3.83 21.51
CA THR A 255 -4.84 -3.50 20.24
C THR A 255 -3.78 -3.18 19.20
N LEU A 256 -3.70 -4.02 18.17
CA LEU A 256 -2.90 -3.82 16.99
C LEU A 256 -3.76 -3.17 15.91
N ILE A 257 -3.28 -2.05 15.37
CA ILE A 257 -3.92 -1.36 14.25
C ILE A 257 -3.03 -1.55 13.03
N GLU A 258 -3.58 -2.17 11.98
CA GLU A 258 -2.91 -2.44 10.72
C GLU A 258 -3.82 -1.99 9.57
N GLY A 259 -3.43 -0.91 8.87
CA GLY A 259 -4.23 -0.35 7.78
C GLY A 259 -5.63 0.06 8.24
N ALA A 260 -6.66 -0.58 7.68
CA ALA A 260 -8.06 -0.35 8.04
C ALA A 260 -8.58 -1.28 9.13
N VAL A 261 -7.76 -2.16 9.71
CA VAL A 261 -8.17 -3.14 10.74
C VAL A 261 -7.59 -2.77 12.10
N ALA A 262 -8.42 -2.81 13.14
CA ALA A 262 -8.00 -2.88 14.54
C ALA A 262 -8.35 -4.26 15.09
N ILE A 263 -7.42 -4.91 15.80
CA ILE A 263 -7.57 -6.27 16.32
C ILE A 263 -6.79 -6.44 17.62
N GLN A 264 -7.28 -7.25 18.56
CA GLN A 264 -6.54 -7.62 19.75
C GLN A 264 -5.61 -8.81 19.46
N VAL A 265 -4.36 -8.68 19.92
CA VAL A 265 -3.34 -9.73 19.86
C VAL A 265 -2.63 -9.83 21.21
N PRO A 266 -1.97 -10.95 21.55
CA PRO A 266 -1.20 -11.03 22.78
C PRO A 266 -0.05 -10.02 22.77
N ALA A 267 0.13 -9.28 23.86
CA ALA A 267 1.10 -8.19 23.92
C ALA A 267 2.57 -8.64 23.80
N ASP A 268 2.86 -9.90 24.10
CA ASP A 268 4.19 -10.50 24.03
C ASP A 268 4.49 -11.15 22.66
N TRP A 269 3.51 -11.19 21.75
CA TRP A 269 3.71 -11.79 20.42
C TRP A 269 4.41 -10.84 19.46
N THR A 270 5.31 -11.41 18.64
CA THR A 270 6.11 -10.64 17.69
C THR A 270 5.32 -10.37 16.42
N VAL A 271 5.23 -9.12 16.01
CA VAL A 271 4.50 -8.70 14.81
C VAL A 271 5.48 -8.50 13.64
N ARG A 272 5.18 -9.12 12.50
CA ARG A 272 5.94 -8.97 11.25
C ARG A 272 5.01 -8.73 10.07
N ARG A 273 5.30 -7.70 9.28
CA ARG A 273 4.55 -7.40 8.06
C ARG A 273 5.18 -8.09 6.86
N ILE A 274 4.41 -8.96 6.20
CA ILE A 274 4.79 -9.63 4.96
C ILE A 274 4.12 -8.91 3.80
N THR A 275 4.91 -8.20 3.01
CA THR A 275 4.43 -7.39 1.87
C THR A 275 4.90 -7.93 0.51
N ALA A 276 5.74 -8.97 0.51
CA ALA A 276 6.28 -9.60 -0.67
C ALA A 276 6.35 -11.13 -0.48
N GLY A 277 6.34 -11.87 -1.59
CA GLY A 277 6.35 -13.33 -1.61
C GLY A 277 5.00 -13.93 -2.05
N PRO A 278 4.87 -15.26 -2.05
CA PRO A 278 3.63 -15.93 -2.43
C PRO A 278 2.51 -15.72 -1.39
N GLY A 279 1.30 -15.47 -1.89
CA GLY A 279 0.10 -15.23 -1.09
C GLY A 279 -0.20 -13.74 -0.91
N SER A 280 -1.34 -13.44 -0.26
CA SER A 280 -1.74 -12.07 0.01
C SER A 280 -0.80 -11.40 1.01
N PRO A 281 -0.53 -10.08 0.86
CA PRO A 281 0.10 -9.29 1.90
C PRO A 281 -0.63 -9.49 3.23
N ARG A 282 0.14 -9.70 4.29
CA ARG A 282 -0.41 -10.09 5.57
C ARG A 282 0.47 -9.63 6.72
N LEU A 283 -0.16 -9.51 7.86
CA LEU A 283 0.51 -9.39 9.14
C LEU A 283 0.66 -10.79 9.73
N GLU A 284 1.85 -11.12 10.19
CA GLU A 284 2.14 -12.33 10.96
C GLU A 284 2.38 -11.91 12.41
N VAL A 285 1.60 -12.45 13.34
CA VAL A 285 1.74 -12.21 14.78
C VAL A 285 2.09 -13.54 15.42
N ALA A 286 3.33 -13.70 15.86
CA ALA A 286 3.93 -14.99 16.20
C ALA A 286 4.18 -15.12 17.70
N SER A 287 3.88 -16.28 18.25
CA SER A 287 4.22 -16.60 19.64
C SER A 287 5.76 -16.65 19.81
N PRO A 288 6.32 -15.98 20.84
CA PRO A 288 7.74 -16.03 21.11
C PRO A 288 8.17 -17.39 21.70
N THR A 289 7.23 -18.14 22.27
CA THR A 289 7.48 -19.41 22.97
C THR A 289 7.11 -20.63 22.14
N ASN A 290 6.25 -20.48 21.13
CA ASN A 290 5.85 -21.57 20.23
C ASN A 290 5.78 -21.10 18.77
N PRO A 291 6.80 -21.33 17.94
CA PRO A 291 6.81 -20.85 16.55
C PRO A 291 5.75 -21.50 15.65
N ALA A 292 5.10 -22.58 16.11
CA ALA A 292 3.97 -23.17 15.39
C ALA A 292 2.69 -22.34 15.54
N GLU A 293 2.57 -21.53 16.60
CA GLU A 293 1.42 -20.69 16.89
C GLU A 293 1.61 -19.27 16.33
N MET A 294 0.72 -18.89 15.41
CA MET A 294 0.79 -17.61 14.73
C MET A 294 -0.59 -17.17 14.24
N LEU A 295 -0.89 -15.88 14.35
CA LEU A 295 -2.02 -15.26 13.66
C LEU A 295 -1.55 -14.67 12.33
N HIS A 296 -2.31 -14.91 11.28
CA HIS A 296 -2.19 -14.25 9.98
C HIS A 296 -3.36 -13.28 9.84
N VAL A 297 -3.09 -12.00 9.58
CA VAL A 297 -4.14 -11.00 9.34
C VAL A 297 -4.00 -10.47 7.92
N THR A 298 -5.09 -10.60 7.16
CA THR A 298 -5.24 -10.06 5.81
C THR A 298 -6.43 -9.13 5.78
N GLN A 299 -6.37 -8.14 4.91
CA GLN A 299 -7.48 -7.22 4.71
C GLN A 299 -7.62 -6.89 3.22
N ALA A 300 -8.86 -6.75 2.79
CA ALA A 300 -9.21 -6.34 1.45
C ALA A 300 -10.44 -5.43 1.53
N ARG A 301 -10.45 -4.32 0.79
CA ARG A 301 -11.68 -3.55 0.62
C ARG A 301 -12.62 -4.31 -0.30
N SER A 302 -13.82 -4.57 0.17
CA SER A 302 -14.86 -5.29 -0.55
C SER A 302 -16.21 -4.81 -0.03
N GLY A 303 -17.07 -4.32 -0.92
CA GLY A 303 -18.49 -4.10 -0.57
C GLY A 303 -19.37 -5.31 -0.86
N ALA A 304 -18.77 -6.47 -1.14
CA ALA A 304 -19.52 -7.71 -1.30
C ALA A 304 -20.07 -8.15 0.06
N ASP A 305 -21.32 -8.60 0.07
CA ASP A 305 -21.86 -9.25 1.25
C ASP A 305 -21.19 -10.61 1.51
N ARG A 306 -21.51 -11.19 2.67
CA ARG A 306 -20.93 -12.46 3.12
C ARG A 306 -21.23 -13.62 2.18
N ALA A 307 -22.41 -13.68 1.56
CA ALA A 307 -22.75 -14.76 0.65
C ALA A 307 -21.92 -14.66 -0.64
N ALA A 308 -21.81 -13.47 -1.23
CA ALA A 308 -20.98 -13.22 -2.40
C ALA A 308 -19.48 -13.47 -2.13
N ALA A 309 -19.00 -13.09 -0.94
CA ALA A 309 -17.65 -13.40 -0.49
C ALA A 309 -17.42 -14.92 -0.33
N ALA A 310 -18.40 -15.64 0.20
CA ALA A 310 -18.34 -17.10 0.34
C ALA A 310 -18.29 -17.80 -1.02
N ASP A 311 -19.12 -17.38 -1.98
CA ASP A 311 -19.11 -17.92 -3.34
C ASP A 311 -17.77 -17.70 -4.04
N THR A 312 -17.18 -16.52 -3.85
CA THR A 312 -15.85 -16.19 -4.36
C THR A 312 -14.78 -17.09 -3.77
N LEU A 313 -14.77 -17.25 -2.44
CA LEU A 313 -13.83 -18.15 -1.75
C LEU A 313 -14.02 -19.60 -2.18
N ARG A 314 -15.27 -20.05 -2.36
CA ARG A 314 -15.57 -21.41 -2.85
C ARG A 314 -14.96 -21.65 -4.23
N ARG A 315 -15.11 -20.72 -5.17
CA ARG A 315 -14.48 -20.79 -6.49
C ARG A 315 -12.95 -20.78 -6.41
N ALA A 316 -12.38 -19.91 -5.57
CA ALA A 316 -10.94 -19.83 -5.38
C ALA A 316 -10.37 -21.14 -4.80
N ILE A 317 -11.04 -21.74 -3.80
CA ILE A 317 -10.67 -23.03 -3.20
C ILE A 317 -10.78 -24.16 -4.24
N ALA A 318 -11.85 -24.21 -5.02
CA ALA A 318 -12.05 -25.24 -6.04
C ALA A 318 -10.97 -25.21 -7.15
N ALA A 319 -10.33 -24.06 -7.37
CA ALA A 319 -9.23 -23.92 -8.34
C ALA A 319 -7.86 -24.36 -7.78
N GLN A 320 -7.76 -24.73 -6.52
CA GLN A 320 -6.51 -25.14 -5.88
C GLN A 320 -6.36 -26.67 -5.86
N PRO A 321 -5.13 -27.19 -5.72
CA PRO A 321 -4.93 -28.63 -5.55
C PRO A 321 -5.74 -29.19 -4.38
N ALA A 322 -6.37 -30.35 -4.61
CA ALA A 322 -7.19 -31.01 -3.61
C ALA A 322 -6.40 -31.25 -2.31
N GLY A 323 -7.06 -31.05 -1.17
CA GLY A 323 -6.48 -31.24 0.16
C GLY A 323 -5.66 -30.07 0.70
N VAL A 324 -5.34 -29.05 -0.11
CA VAL A 324 -4.67 -27.82 0.39
C VAL A 324 -5.65 -26.96 1.18
N PHE A 325 -6.88 -26.82 0.70
CA PHE A 325 -7.95 -26.11 1.40
C PHE A 325 -9.10 -27.08 1.65
N VAL A 326 -9.51 -27.20 2.91
CA VAL A 326 -10.51 -28.17 3.39
C VAL A 326 -11.47 -27.50 4.38
N ASP A 327 -12.50 -28.22 4.81
CA ASP A 327 -13.42 -27.78 5.88
C ASP A 327 -14.10 -26.42 5.62
N PHE A 328 -14.37 -26.09 4.34
CA PHE A 328 -15.02 -24.84 3.97
C PHE A 328 -16.47 -24.78 4.45
N THR A 329 -16.80 -23.77 5.24
CA THR A 329 -18.14 -23.51 5.78
C THR A 329 -18.52 -22.05 5.49
N PRO A 330 -19.49 -21.78 4.58
CA PRO A 330 -19.83 -20.42 4.15
C PRO A 330 -20.60 -19.61 5.20
N ASP A 331 -21.34 -20.29 6.08
CA ASP A 331 -22.23 -19.71 7.07
C ASP A 331 -21.87 -20.15 8.50
N ALA A 332 -20.59 -20.02 8.83
CA ALA A 332 -20.08 -20.37 10.14
C ALA A 332 -20.33 -19.25 11.18
N ARG A 333 -20.12 -19.61 12.44
CA ARG A 333 -19.93 -18.66 13.54
C ARG A 333 -18.63 -18.97 14.26
N ARG A 334 -17.86 -17.94 14.59
CA ARG A 334 -16.66 -18.04 15.42
C ARG A 334 -16.59 -16.84 16.35
N ALA A 335 -16.31 -17.09 17.64
CA ALA A 335 -16.34 -16.07 18.68
C ALA A 335 -17.61 -15.18 18.60
N ASP A 336 -18.76 -15.84 18.42
CA ASP A 336 -20.08 -15.24 18.24
C ASP A 336 -20.29 -14.29 17.05
N ARG A 337 -19.38 -14.31 16.08
CA ARG A 337 -19.50 -13.51 14.86
C ARG A 337 -19.82 -14.38 13.65
N PRO A 338 -20.77 -13.93 12.78
CA PRO A 338 -20.97 -14.56 11.47
C PRO A 338 -19.68 -14.50 10.65
N ALA A 339 -19.27 -15.63 10.10
CA ALA A 339 -18.01 -15.75 9.39
C ALA A 339 -18.09 -16.79 8.27
N ILE A 340 -17.11 -16.73 7.36
CA ILE A 340 -16.79 -17.83 6.46
C ILE A 340 -15.53 -18.49 7.02
N THR A 341 -15.52 -19.81 7.16
CA THR A 341 -14.34 -20.52 7.68
C THR A 341 -13.85 -21.56 6.70
N TYR A 342 -12.54 -21.80 6.70
CA TYR A 342 -11.92 -22.91 5.99
C TYR A 342 -10.56 -23.22 6.60
N ARG A 343 -10.00 -24.38 6.29
CA ARG A 343 -8.68 -24.80 6.77
C ARG A 343 -7.71 -24.91 5.61
N GLU A 344 -6.53 -24.33 5.79
CA GLU A 344 -5.39 -24.49 4.89
C GLU A 344 -4.39 -25.48 5.48
N ARG A 345 -4.03 -26.50 4.71
CA ARG A 345 -3.08 -27.55 5.06
C ARG A 345 -1.79 -27.32 4.28
N ARG A 346 -0.67 -27.22 4.99
CA ARG A 346 0.67 -27.22 4.38
C ARG A 346 1.60 -28.16 5.13
N PRO A 347 2.72 -28.58 4.52
CA PRO A 347 3.72 -29.34 5.24
C PRO A 347 4.14 -28.61 6.53
N GLY A 348 3.97 -29.29 7.67
CA GLY A 348 4.37 -28.82 8.99
C GLY A 348 3.43 -27.80 9.66
N ARG A 349 2.30 -27.40 9.05
CA ARG A 349 1.34 -26.48 9.67
C ARG A 349 -0.07 -26.57 9.11
N ASP A 350 -1.04 -26.29 9.98
CA ASP A 350 -2.43 -26.02 9.63
C ASP A 350 -2.73 -24.55 9.89
N ILE A 351 -3.59 -23.95 9.08
CA ILE A 351 -4.12 -22.60 9.32
C ILE A 351 -5.63 -22.64 9.23
N ASP A 352 -6.31 -22.40 10.34
CA ASP A 352 -7.77 -22.24 10.39
C ASP A 352 -8.12 -20.79 10.09
N TRP A 353 -8.67 -20.55 8.90
CA TRP A 353 -9.06 -19.23 8.44
C TRP A 353 -10.49 -18.89 8.86
N VAL A 354 -10.65 -17.66 9.31
CA VAL A 354 -11.92 -17.01 9.64
C VAL A 354 -11.99 -15.71 8.85
N VAL A 355 -13.01 -15.58 8.01
CA VAL A 355 -13.21 -14.40 7.17
C VAL A 355 -14.46 -13.66 7.63
N LEU A 356 -14.26 -12.40 8.00
CA LEU A 356 -15.27 -11.48 8.51
C LEU A 356 -15.54 -10.40 7.46
N ILE A 357 -16.81 -10.00 7.33
CA ILE A 357 -17.22 -8.85 6.51
C ILE A 357 -17.65 -7.74 7.48
N GLU A 358 -16.85 -6.67 7.53
CA GLU A 358 -17.02 -5.50 8.39
C GLU A 358 -17.21 -4.26 7.52
N GLY A 359 -18.46 -3.88 7.27
CA GLY A 359 -18.79 -2.79 6.36
C GLY A 359 -18.24 -3.06 4.95
N ARG A 360 -17.27 -2.25 4.50
CA ARG A 360 -16.58 -2.41 3.22
C ARG A 360 -15.25 -3.18 3.33
N LEU A 361 -15.00 -3.86 4.44
CA LEU A 361 -13.74 -4.53 4.71
C LEU A 361 -13.96 -6.03 4.85
N ARG A 362 -13.24 -6.82 4.07
CA ARG A 362 -13.08 -8.25 4.27
C ARG A 362 -11.80 -8.47 5.07
N ILE A 363 -11.95 -8.98 6.28
CA ILE A 363 -10.85 -9.26 7.21
C ILE A 363 -10.66 -10.78 7.26
N GLY A 364 -9.51 -11.28 6.83
CA GLY A 364 -9.15 -12.68 6.96
C GLY A 364 -8.18 -12.90 8.10
N ILE A 365 -8.56 -13.72 9.07
CA ILE A 365 -7.77 -14.09 10.25
C ILE A 365 -7.43 -15.57 10.15
N GLY A 366 -6.15 -15.91 9.97
CA GLY A 366 -5.65 -17.27 9.89
C GLY A 366 -4.99 -17.69 11.20
N CYS A 367 -5.52 -18.70 11.86
CA CYS A 367 -5.00 -19.20 13.13
C CYS A 367 -4.13 -20.44 12.86
N GLN A 368 -2.82 -20.25 12.91
CA GLN A 368 -1.84 -21.28 12.59
C GLN A 368 -1.52 -22.14 13.81
N SER A 369 -1.43 -23.45 13.61
CA SER A 369 -0.91 -24.39 14.60
C SER A 369 -0.07 -25.48 13.94
N ALA A 370 0.65 -26.24 14.76
CA ALA A 370 1.17 -27.53 14.31
C ALA A 370 0.00 -28.44 13.91
N PRO A 371 0.21 -29.39 12.96
CA PRO A 371 -0.85 -30.28 12.51
C PRO A 371 -1.50 -31.03 13.68
N GLY A 372 -2.83 -30.92 13.80
CA GLY A 372 -3.60 -31.58 14.88
C GLY A 372 -3.52 -30.92 16.26
N GLN A 373 -2.77 -29.81 16.42
CA GLN A 373 -2.54 -29.13 17.70
C GLN A 373 -3.30 -27.80 17.85
N ARG A 374 -4.49 -27.71 17.25
CA ARG A 374 -5.32 -26.48 17.21
C ARG A 374 -5.59 -25.86 18.59
N ARG A 375 -5.78 -26.69 19.61
CA ARG A 375 -6.21 -26.25 20.95
C ARG A 375 -5.29 -25.21 21.59
N GLY A 376 -4.00 -25.18 21.25
CA GLY A 376 -3.04 -24.22 21.80
C GLY A 376 -3.33 -22.76 21.41
N ILE A 377 -3.85 -22.53 20.20
CA ILE A 377 -4.10 -21.18 19.66
C ILE A 377 -5.56 -20.73 19.76
N ASP A 378 -6.50 -21.60 20.13
CA ASP A 378 -7.94 -21.33 20.04
C ASP A 378 -8.36 -20.07 20.82
N ALA A 379 -7.87 -19.88 22.05
CA ALA A 379 -8.22 -18.70 22.86
C ALA A 379 -7.69 -17.39 22.25
N VAL A 380 -6.46 -17.42 21.71
CA VAL A 380 -5.86 -16.27 21.01
C VAL A 380 -6.62 -15.96 19.73
N CYS A 381 -7.00 -17.00 18.98
CA CYS A 381 -7.81 -16.90 17.78
C CYS A 381 -9.19 -16.29 18.09
N ASP A 382 -9.85 -16.73 19.15
CA ASP A 382 -11.18 -16.25 19.53
C ASP A 382 -11.16 -14.79 19.97
N ALA A 383 -10.14 -14.37 20.73
CA ALA A 383 -9.96 -12.97 21.09
C ALA A 383 -9.70 -12.08 19.86
N ALA A 384 -8.86 -12.55 18.93
CA ALA A 384 -8.59 -11.84 17.68
C ALA A 384 -9.85 -11.73 16.81
N VAL A 385 -10.61 -12.82 16.64
CA VAL A 385 -11.87 -12.82 15.89
C VAL A 385 -12.91 -11.95 16.58
N ALA A 386 -13.08 -12.00 17.90
CA ALA A 386 -14.07 -11.19 18.61
C ALA A 386 -13.80 -9.68 18.45
N SER A 387 -12.52 -9.29 18.46
CA SER A 387 -12.12 -7.88 18.50
C SER A 387 -11.90 -7.22 17.13
N ALA A 388 -11.72 -8.01 16.06
CA ALA A 388 -11.36 -7.48 14.74
C ALA A 388 -12.44 -6.55 14.15
N ARG A 389 -12.08 -5.32 13.84
CA ARG A 389 -13.01 -4.30 13.34
C ARG A 389 -12.35 -3.32 12.37
N GLY A 390 -13.16 -2.66 11.55
CA GLY A 390 -12.71 -1.52 10.76
C GLY A 390 -12.29 -0.34 11.63
N THR A 391 -11.24 0.40 11.25
CA THR A 391 -10.79 1.61 11.96
C THR A 391 -11.66 2.85 11.69
N GLY A 392 -12.69 2.73 10.86
CA GLY A 392 -13.64 3.79 10.50
C GLY A 392 -15.05 3.66 11.09
N THR A 393 -15.31 2.69 11.98
CA THR A 393 -16.64 2.42 12.56
C THR A 393 -16.81 2.90 14.01
N ALA A 394 -16.04 3.89 14.46
CA ALA A 394 -16.45 4.63 15.65
C ALA A 394 -17.66 5.50 15.27
N ALA A 395 -18.87 5.05 15.65
CA ALA A 395 -20.04 5.93 15.66
C ALA A 395 -19.71 7.18 16.47
N PRO A 396 -20.08 8.40 16.03
CA PRO A 396 -20.02 9.55 16.90
C PRO A 396 -20.97 9.29 18.07
N THR A 397 -20.42 9.13 19.27
CA THR A 397 -21.18 9.33 20.50
C THR A 397 -21.69 10.76 20.47
N SER A 398 -22.94 10.92 20.04
CA SER A 398 -23.70 12.16 20.14
C SER A 398 -23.99 12.41 21.62
N GLU A 399 -23.00 12.92 22.35
CA GLU A 399 -23.24 13.70 23.55
C GLU A 399 -23.13 15.18 23.16
N TYR A 400 -24.22 15.71 22.62
CA TYR A 400 -24.48 17.14 22.75
C TYR A 400 -25.19 17.32 24.09
N PRO A 401 -24.58 17.98 25.10
CA PRO A 401 -25.33 18.43 26.25
C PRO A 401 -26.30 19.53 25.80
N THR A 402 -27.59 19.35 26.11
CA THR A 402 -28.60 20.39 26.02
C THR A 402 -28.19 21.55 26.92
N SER A 403 -27.64 22.61 26.31
CA SER A 403 -27.50 23.90 26.96
C SER A 403 -28.87 24.54 27.03
N GLU A 404 -29.53 24.44 28.19
CA GLU A 404 -30.60 25.36 28.57
C GLU A 404 -30.04 26.79 28.51
N TYR A 405 -30.50 27.59 27.55
CA TYR A 405 -30.35 29.03 27.59
C TYR A 405 -31.59 29.62 28.28
N PRO A 406 -31.44 30.36 29.40
CA PRO A 406 -32.57 31.03 30.03
C PRO A 406 -33.04 32.18 29.15
N MET A 407 -34.37 32.27 28.98
CA MET A 407 -35.03 33.40 28.32
C MET A 407 -34.74 34.70 29.09
N SER A 408 -33.98 35.60 28.47
CA SER A 408 -33.90 37.00 28.89
C SER A 408 -35.04 37.78 28.24
N GLU A 409 -35.78 38.47 29.09
CA GLU A 409 -36.88 39.39 28.81
C GLU A 409 -36.54 40.41 27.72
N TYR A 410 -37.47 40.62 26.78
CA TYR A 410 -37.52 41.81 25.94
C TYR A 410 -38.61 42.74 26.49
N PRO A 411 -38.34 44.04 26.70
CA PRO A 411 -39.33 44.97 27.22
C PRO A 411 -40.32 45.38 26.12
N SER A 412 -41.60 45.36 26.49
CA SER A 412 -42.71 45.94 25.77
C SER A 412 -42.51 47.44 25.54
N THR A 413 -42.65 47.91 24.31
CA THR A 413 -43.14 49.27 24.04
C THR A 413 -44.29 49.25 23.04
N HIS A 414 -45.32 49.93 23.49
CA HIS A 414 -46.60 50.21 22.88
C HIS A 414 -46.45 51.17 21.69
N ASN A 415 -47.31 50.99 20.67
CA ASN A 415 -48.36 51.92 20.26
C ASN A 415 -48.44 52.31 18.76
N GLN A 416 -49.70 52.42 18.34
CA GLN A 416 -50.30 53.20 17.24
C GLN A 416 -50.33 52.62 15.82
N SER A 417 -51.47 51.98 15.53
CA SER A 417 -52.18 52.15 14.26
C SER A 417 -52.49 53.63 13.99
N PRO A 418 -52.70 53.99 12.71
CA PRO A 418 -53.88 54.78 12.39
C PRO A 418 -54.72 54.11 11.30
N THR A 419 -56.01 54.02 11.56
CA THR A 419 -57.04 53.92 10.51
C THR A 419 -57.49 55.34 10.19
N HIS A 420 -57.55 55.73 8.91
CA HIS A 420 -58.82 56.03 8.23
C HIS A 420 -58.62 56.51 6.79
N ASN A 421 -59.59 56.08 5.99
CA ASN A 421 -59.89 56.23 4.56
C ASN A 421 -60.39 57.67 4.22
N PRO A 422 -60.75 58.06 2.97
CA PRO A 422 -61.46 57.27 1.93
C PRO A 422 -60.76 57.11 0.58
#